data_AF-A0A7V5N2W9-F1
#
_entry.id   AF-A0A7V5N2W9-F1
#
_cell.length_a   1.000
_cell.length_b   1.000
_cell.length_c   1.000
_cell.angle_alpha   90.00
_cell.angle_beta   90.00
_cell.angle_gamma   90.00
#
_symmetry.space_group_name_H-M   'P 1'
#
loop_
_entity.id
_entity.type
_entity.pdbx_description
1 polymer ?
#
loop_
_entity_poly.entity_id
_entity_poly.type
_entity_poly.pdbx_seq_one_letter_code
_entity_poly.pdbx_strand_id
1 'polypeptide(L)' 'MDLNLFNGFRALSANIAVELPEAVRGGTLYRVLFLSALVLFSITLVINTAAELVRQRFRRRAQQL' A
#
# COMPACT_ATOMS: atom_id res chain seq x y z
N MET A 1 18.51 -8.79 13.74
CA MET A 1 17.52 -7.69 13.66
C MET A 1 16.96 -7.71 12.25
N ASP A 2 15.95 -8.55 12.00
CA ASP A 2 15.33 -8.68 10.69
C ASP A 2 14.42 -7.48 10.43
N LEU A 3 14.96 -6.47 9.75
CA LEU A 3 14.24 -5.32 9.22
C LEU A 3 13.32 -5.77 8.06
N ASN A 4 12.31 -6.58 8.37
CA ASN A 4 11.25 -6.94 7.43
C ASN A 4 10.27 -5.77 7.33
N LEU A 5 10.63 -4.76 6.53
CA LEU A 5 9.82 -3.57 6.24
C LEU A 5 8.36 -3.93 5.86
N PHE A 6 8.18 -5.08 5.21
CA PHE A 6 6.88 -5.66 4.86
C PHE A 6 5.98 -5.98 6.07
N ASN A 7 6.56 -6.36 7.20
CA ASN A 7 5.80 -6.63 8.42
C ASN A 7 5.23 -5.34 9.02
N GLY A 8 5.99 -4.22 8.93
CA GLY A 8 5.52 -2.90 9.34
C GLY A 8 4.33 -2.40 8.51
N PHE A 9 4.38 -2.56 7.19
CA PHE A 9 3.24 -2.21 6.31
C PHE A 9 1.99 -3.05 6.59
N ARG A 10 2.15 -4.34 6.89
CA ARG A 10 1.03 -5.22 7.25
C ARG A 10 0.40 -4.79 8.58
N ALA A 11 1.23 -4.51 9.60
CA ALA A 11 0.77 -4.04 10.89
C ALA A 11 0.05 -2.68 10.78
N LEU A 12 0.59 -1.74 10.02
CA LEU A 12 -0.04 -0.45 9.73
C LEU A 12 -1.39 -0.62 9.03
N SER A 13 -1.49 -1.50 8.03
CA SER A 13 -2.74 -1.78 7.33
C SER A 13 -3.82 -2.33 8.27
N ALA A 14 -3.44 -3.23 9.17
CA ALA A 14 -4.37 -3.79 10.16
C ALA A 14 -4.85 -2.71 11.14
N ASN A 15 -3.94 -1.85 11.59
CA ASN A 15 -4.27 -0.77 12.51
C ASN A 15 -5.24 0.24 11.88
N ILE A 16 -4.98 0.66 10.63
CA ILE A 16 -5.87 1.54 9.88
C ILE A 16 -7.25 0.89 9.71
N ALA A 17 -7.32 -0.39 9.38
CA ALA A 17 -8.60 -1.09 9.17
C ALA A 17 -9.45 -1.17 10.45
N VAL A 18 -8.81 -1.27 11.62
CA VAL A 18 -9.49 -1.33 12.93
C VAL A 18 -9.83 0.06 13.45
N GLU A 19 -8.87 0.99 13.44
CA GLU A 19 -9.04 2.31 14.08
C GLU A 19 -9.84 3.30 13.22
N LEU A 20 -9.76 3.24 11.89
CA LEU A 20 -10.46 4.18 11.02
C LEU A 20 -11.99 4.17 11.17
N PRO A 21 -12.69 3.01 11.29
CA PRO A 21 -14.13 3.00 11.53
C PRO A 21 -14.52 3.48 12.94
N GLU A 22 -13.65 3.31 13.92
CA GLU A 22 -13.88 3.77 15.31
C GLU A 22 -13.50 5.25 15.50
N ALA A 23 -12.69 5.81 14.61
CA ALA A 23 -12.22 7.19 14.70
C ALA A 23 -13.36 8.20 14.50
N VAL A 24 -13.45 9.17 15.42
CA VAL A 24 -14.39 10.29 15.32
C VAL A 24 -14.15 11.06 14.03
N ARG A 25 -15.17 11.12 13.16
CA ARG A 25 -15.13 11.85 11.89
C ARG A 25 -14.78 13.32 12.16
N GLY A 26 -13.71 13.79 11.51
CA GLY A 26 -13.22 15.16 11.62
C GLY A 26 -12.18 15.40 12.73
N GLY A 27 -11.98 14.43 13.63
CA GLY A 27 -10.94 14.48 14.67
C GLY A 27 -9.52 14.33 14.12
N THR A 28 -8.52 14.66 14.94
CA THR A 28 -7.10 14.58 14.56
C THR A 28 -6.68 13.15 14.17
N LEU A 29 -7.10 12.14 14.93
CA LEU A 29 -6.81 10.74 14.65
C LEU A 29 -7.34 10.31 13.27
N TYR A 30 -8.58 10.67 12.94
CA TYR A 30 -9.19 10.36 11.63
C TYR A 30 -8.35 10.90 10.47
N ARG A 31 -7.86 12.14 10.57
CA ARG A 31 -7.03 12.77 9.53
C ARG A 31 -5.68 12.06 9.38
N VAL A 32 -5.05 11.70 10.50
CA VAL A 32 -3.75 11.00 10.50
C VAL A 32 -3.88 9.58 9.94
N LEU A 33 -4.91 8.84 10.34
CA LEU A 33 -5.20 7.50 9.81
C LEU A 33 -5.50 7.55 8.31
N PHE A 34 -6.27 8.55 7.87
CA PHE A 34 -6.56 8.74 6.46
C PHE A 34 -5.29 9.07 5.64
N LEU A 35 -4.44 9.97 6.13
CA LEU A 35 -3.17 10.29 5.48
C LEU A 35 -2.24 9.06 5.42
N SER A 36 -2.16 8.30 6.51
CA SER A 36 -1.39 7.06 6.58
C SER A 36 -1.90 6.01 5.59
N ALA A 37 -3.22 5.87 5.47
CA ALA A 37 -3.87 4.99 4.49
C ALA A 37 -3.57 5.41 3.06
N LEU A 38 -3.59 6.72 2.77
CA LEU A 38 -3.27 7.26 1.46
C LEU A 38 -1.81 6.96 1.08
N VAL A 39 -0.88 7.18 2.00
CA VAL A 39 0.55 6.89 1.78
C VAL A 39 0.77 5.39 1.53
N LEU A 40 0.19 4.54 2.37
CA LEU A 40 0.27 3.08 2.21
C LEU A 40 -0.33 2.63 0.88
N PHE A 41 -1.47 3.21 0.49
CA PHE A 41 -2.10 2.96 -0.81
C PHE A 41 -1.19 3.39 -1.97
N SER A 42 -0.61 4.59 -1.93
CA SER A 42 0.32 5.06 -2.95
C SER A 42 1.52 4.12 -3.13
N ILE A 43 2.13 3.66 -2.04
CA ILE A 43 3.24 2.71 -2.08
C ILE A 43 2.81 1.39 -2.73
N THR A 44 1.68 0.83 -2.27
CA THR A 44 1.15 -0.43 -2.77
C THR A 44 0.81 -0.31 -4.26
N LEU A 45 0.17 0.78 -4.66
CA LEU A 45 -0.19 1.07 -6.03
C LEU A 45 1.05 1.17 -6.92
N VAL A 46 2.05 1.97 -6.54
CA VAL A 46 3.29 2.15 -7.31
C VAL A 46 4.02 0.82 -7.52
N ILE A 47 4.15 0.00 -6.48
CA ILE A 47 4.80 -1.31 -6.57
C ILE A 47 4.02 -2.23 -7.53
N ASN A 48 2.70 -2.31 -7.37
CA ASN A 48 1.87 -3.15 -8.24
C ASN A 48 1.86 -2.66 -9.69
N THR A 49 1.80 -1.34 -9.92
CA THR A 49 1.88 -0.74 -11.25
C THR A 49 3.23 -1.01 -11.90
N ALA A 50 4.34 -0.86 -11.16
CA ALA A 50 5.67 -1.17 -11.67
C ALA A 50 5.80 -2.65 -12.03
N ALA A 51 5.29 -3.55 -11.18
CA ALA A 51 5.28 -4.99 -11.46
C ALA A 51 4.48 -5.32 -12.72
N GLU A 52 3.30 -4.72 -12.90
CA GLU A 52 2.49 -4.90 -14.10
C GLU A 52 3.19 -4.33 -15.35
N LEU A 53 3.84 -3.17 -15.26
CA LEU A 53 4.56 -2.56 -16.37
C LEU A 53 5.74 -3.44 -16.83
N VAL A 54 6.48 -4.01 -15.87
CA VAL A 54 7.54 -5.00 -16.15
C VAL A 54 6.94 -6.25 -16.80
N ARG A 55 5.80 -6.76 -16.28
CA ARG A 55 5.10 -7.92 -16.83
C ARG A 55 4.65 -7.69 -18.27
N GLN A 56 4.11 -6.51 -18.57
CA GLN A 56 3.73 -6.13 -19.93
C GLN A 56 4.95 -6.07 -20.87
N ARG A 57 6.08 -5.52 -20.41
CA ARG A 57 7.34 -5.52 -21.19
C ARG A 57 7.86 -6.93 -21.50
N PHE A 58 7.83 -7.84 -20.52
CA PHE A 58 8.24 -9.23 -20.73
C PHE A 58 7.31 -9.96 -21.69
N ARG A 59 5.99 -9.79 -21.53
CA ARG A 59 5.00 -10.44 -22.38
C ARG A 59 5.08 -9.97 -23.84
N ARG A 60 5.33 -8.67 -24.08
CA ARG A 60 5.57 -8.13 -25.43
C ARG A 60 6.80 -8.75 -26.11
N ARG A 61 7.85 -9.07 -25.37
CA ARG A 61 9.05 -9.77 -25.90
C ARG A 61 8.81 -11.24 -26.15
N ALA A 62 8.05 -11.91 -25.28
CA ALA A 62 7.72 -13.33 -25.43
C ALA A 62 6.80 -13.63 -26.63
N GLN A 63 5.96 -12.67 -27.05
CA GLN A 63 5.10 -12.80 -28.23
C GLN A 63 5.82 -12.53 -29.57
N GLN A 64 7.10 -12.15 -29.55
CA GLN A 64 7.90 -11.89 -30.75
C GLN A 64 8.82 -13.08 -31.14
N LEU A 65 8.73 -14.20 -30.42
CA LEU A 65 9.36 -15.49 -30.72
C LEU A 65 8.27 -16.48 -31.16
#